data_AF-A0A0S8D1B9-F1
#
_entry.id   AF-A0A0S8D1B9-F1
#
_cell.length_a   1.000
_cell.length_b   1.000
_cell.length_c   1.000
_cell.angle_alpha   90.00
_cell.angle_beta   90.00
_cell.angle_gamma   90.00
#
_symmetry.space_group_name_H-M   'P 1'
#
loop_
_entity.id
_entity.type
_entity.pdbx_description
1 polymer ?
#
loop_
_entity_poly.entity_id
_entity_poly.type
_entity_poly.pdbx_seq_one_letter_code
_entity_poly.pdbx_strand_id
1 'polypeptide(L)' 'MDKLESLLDILSSDREYEKRFVIAKVSKSCIWCGEEAVEFRDASARLEYFVSALCQKCQDEFIGGGEE' A
#
# COMPACT_ATOMS: atom_id res chain seq x y z
N MET A 1 13.81 -14.08 -3.81
CA MET A 1 12.43 -14.01 -3.30
C MET A 1 11.75 -12.92 -4.09
N ASP A 2 10.69 -13.28 -4.80
CA ASP A 2 9.91 -12.34 -5.59
C ASP A 2 9.25 -11.32 -4.65
N LYS A 3 9.36 -10.02 -4.97
CA LYS A 3 8.77 -8.93 -4.15
C LYS A 3 7.27 -9.15 -3.91
N LEU A 4 6.60 -9.74 -4.88
CA LEU A 4 5.18 -10.06 -4.83
C LEU A 4 4.86 -11.13 -3.77
N GLU A 5 5.69 -12.17 -3.65
CA GLU A 5 5.50 -13.22 -2.63
C GLU A 5 5.67 -12.64 -1.22
N SER A 6 6.65 -11.74 -1.04
CA SER A 6 6.86 -11.05 0.24
C SER A 6 5.71 -10.12 0.60
N LEU A 7 5.05 -9.49 -0.38
CA LEU A 7 3.85 -8.70 -0.14
C LEU A 7 2.66 -9.60 0.26
N LEU A 8 2.46 -10.71 -0.45
CA LEU A 8 1.39 -11.67 -0.15
C LEU A 8 1.52 -12.29 1.24
N ASP A 9 2.74 -12.59 1.70
CA ASP A 9 2.98 -13.10 3.05
C ASP A 9 2.55 -12.11 4.14
N ILE A 10 2.84 -10.81 3.92
CA ILE A 10 2.41 -9.74 4.84
C ILE A 10 0.89 -9.60 4.84
N LEU A 11 0.25 -9.65 3.67
CA LEU A 11 -1.20 -9.47 3.52
C LEU A 11 -2.01 -10.70 4.01
N SER A 12 -1.39 -11.89 4.05
CA SER A 12 -2.07 -13.14 4.46
C SER A 12 -1.95 -13.47 5.95
N SER A 13 -1.11 -12.75 6.70
CA SER A 13 -1.02 -12.88 8.15
C SER A 13 -1.98 -11.90 8.85
N ASP A 14 -3.23 -12.32 9.06
CA ASP A 14 -4.35 -11.46 9.52
C ASP A 14 -3.97 -10.50 10.67
N ARG A 15 -3.36 -11.02 11.75
CA ARG A 15 -3.05 -10.20 12.95
C ARG A 15 -1.89 -9.23 12.74
N GLU A 16 -0.94 -9.58 11.88
CA GLU A 16 0.22 -8.73 11.57
C GLU A 16 -0.21 -7.65 10.57
N TYR A 17 -0.97 -8.05 9.56
CA TYR A 17 -1.58 -7.18 8.56
C TYR A 17 -2.43 -6.10 9.20
N GLU A 18 -3.40 -6.46 10.05
CA GLU A 18 -4.29 -5.50 10.71
C GLU A 18 -3.51 -4.42 11.48
N LYS A 19 -2.50 -4.84 12.26
CA LYS A 19 -1.67 -3.91 13.03
C LYS A 19 -0.88 -2.97 12.12
N ARG A 20 -0.21 -3.53 11.10
CA ARG A 20 0.58 -2.74 10.14
C ARG A 20 -0.30 -1.78 9.36
N PHE A 21 -1.50 -2.20 8.99
CA PHE A 21 -2.49 -1.38 8.31
C PHE A 21 -2.93 -0.20 9.19
N VAL A 22 -3.36 -0.45 10.44
CA VAL A 22 -3.76 0.61 11.37
C VAL A 22 -2.63 1.61 11.59
N ILE A 23 -1.40 1.12 11.83
CA ILE A 23 -0.23 1.99 11.99
C ILE A 23 -0.04 2.86 10.75
N ALA A 24 0.03 2.24 9.56
CA ALA A 24 0.23 2.93 8.29
C ALA A 24 -0.83 4.01 8.01
N LYS A 25 -2.11 3.75 8.33
CA LYS A 25 -3.20 4.73 8.15
C LYS A 25 -3.08 5.90 9.12
N VAL A 26 -2.70 5.65 10.38
CA VAL A 26 -2.55 6.70 11.40
C VAL A 26 -1.32 7.56 11.13
N SER A 27 -0.19 6.94 10.77
CA SER A 27 1.06 7.64 10.45
C SER A 27 1.09 8.25 9.05
N LYS A 28 0.08 8.01 8.22
CA LYS A 28 0.06 8.38 6.80
C LYS A 28 1.29 7.85 6.04
N SER A 29 1.67 6.61 6.31
CA SER A 29 2.81 5.95 5.68
C SER A 29 2.37 4.75 4.83
N CYS A 30 3.28 4.27 3.98
CA CYS A 30 3.10 3.09 3.17
C CYS A 30 3.26 1.83 4.02
N ILE A 31 2.31 0.88 3.93
CA ILE A 31 2.38 -0.41 4.64
C ILE A 31 3.56 -1.28 4.16
N TRP A 32 4.01 -1.07 2.92
CA TRP A 32 5.09 -1.82 2.27
C TRP A 32 6.46 -1.17 2.50
N CYS A 33 6.69 0.05 1.99
CA CYS A 33 8.02 0.68 2.03
C CYS A 33 8.24 1.59 3.24
N GLY A 34 7.21 1.91 4.02
CA GLY A 34 7.30 2.80 5.17
C GLY A 34 7.44 4.30 4.86
N GLU A 35 7.60 4.68 3.58
CA GLU A 35 7.65 6.08 3.16
C GLU A 35 6.29 6.79 3.36
N GLU A 36 6.29 8.12 3.33
CA GLU A 36 5.07 8.92 3.48
C GLU A 36 4.10 8.68 2.31
N ALA A 37 2.80 8.60 2.62
CA ALA A 37 1.71 8.32 1.69
C ALA A 37 0.67 9.47 1.73
N VAL A 38 1.12 10.67 1.35
CA VAL A 38 0.28 11.90 1.38
C VAL A 38 0.02 12.50 0.00
N GLU A 39 0.88 12.21 -0.98
CA GLU A 39 0.72 12.66 -2.36
C GLU A 39 0.22 11.52 -3.24
N PHE A 40 -0.86 11.77 -3.97
CA PHE A 40 -1.49 10.82 -4.89
C PHE A 40 -1.78 11.53 -6.21
N ARG A 41 -1.62 10.84 -7.33
CA ARG A 41 -1.79 11.44 -8.66
C ARG A 41 -3.23 11.87 -8.94
N ASP A 42 -4.21 11.13 -8.38
CA ASP A 42 -5.63 11.34 -8.60
C ASP A 42 -6.48 10.77 -7.45
N ALA A 43 -7.80 10.94 -7.55
CA ALA A 43 -8.75 10.45 -6.57
C ALA A 43 -8.85 8.91 -6.51
N SER A 44 -8.58 8.21 -7.62
CA SER A 44 -8.53 6.75 -7.68
C SER A 44 -7.33 6.23 -6.89
N ALA A 45 -6.14 6.77 -7.13
CA ALA A 45 -4.92 6.44 -6.38
C ALA A 45 -5.08 6.74 -4.88
N ARG A 46 -5.79 7.82 -4.53
CA ARG A 46 -6.13 8.10 -3.13
C ARG A 46 -7.06 7.04 -2.55
N LEU A 47 -8.05 6.55 -3.30
CA LEU A 47 -8.92 5.46 -2.88
C LEU A 47 -8.16 4.15 -2.72
N GLU A 48 -7.25 3.83 -3.66
CA GLU A 48 -6.36 2.68 -3.58
C GLU A 48 -5.53 2.71 -2.29
N TYR A 49 -5.05 3.87 -1.85
CA TYR A 49 -4.40 4.03 -0.54
C TYR A 49 -5.36 3.79 0.64
N PHE A 50 -6.64 4.15 0.53
CA PHE A 50 -7.61 3.83 1.58
C PHE A 50 -7.86 2.34 1.74
N VAL A 51 -7.76 1.57 0.66
CA VAL A 51 -7.94 0.12 0.67
C VAL A 51 -6.67 -0.63 1.03
N SER A 52 -5.52 -0.22 0.48
CA SER A 52 -4.26 -0.99 0.55
C SER A 52 -3.22 -0.42 1.52
N ALA A 53 -3.35 0.85 1.91
CA ALA A 53 -2.32 1.61 2.61
C ALA A 53 -0.96 1.70 1.86
N LEU A 54 -0.94 1.58 0.52
CA LEU A 54 0.26 1.80 -0.31
C LEU A 54 0.41 3.26 -0.75
N CYS A 55 1.63 3.81 -0.70
CA CYS A 55 1.94 5.11 -1.32
C CYS A 55 1.87 5.03 -2.86
N GLN A 56 1.77 6.19 -3.53
CA GLN A 56 1.67 6.28 -5.00
C GLN A 56 2.72 5.42 -5.72
N LYS A 57 3.99 5.54 -5.34
CA LYS A 57 5.10 4.76 -5.94
C LYS A 57 4.88 3.25 -5.86
N CYS A 58 4.38 2.76 -4.73
CA CYS A 58 4.10 1.34 -4.56
C CYS A 58 2.81 0.91 -5.24
N GLN A 59 1.81 1.79 -5.35
CA GLN A 59 0.64 1.54 -6.20
C GLN A 59 1.07 1.35 -7.66
N ASP A 60 1.94 2.22 -8.16
CA ASP A 60 2.45 2.13 -9.53
C ASP A 60 3.29 0.86 -9.76
N GLU A 61 4.04 0.39 -8.76
CA GLU A 61 4.83 -0.85 -8.85
C GLU A 61 3.99 -2.13 -8.77
N PHE A 62 2.94 -2.16 -7.92
CA PHE A 62 2.21 -3.40 -7.61
C PHE A 62 0.81 -3.50 -8.21
N ILE A 63 0.14 -2.37 -8.39
CA ILE A 63 -1.24 -2.29 -8.88
C ILE A 63 -1.23 -1.93 -10.36
N GLY A 64 -0.34 -1.03 -10.78
CA GLY A 64 -0.24 -0.57 -12.17
C GLY A 64 -1.49 0.22 -12.56
N GLY A 65 -1.41 1.54 -12.42
CA GLY A 65 -2.53 2.43 -12.69
C GLY A 65 -2.88 2.56 -14.16
N GLY A 66 -3.97 1.89 -14.57
CA GLY A 66 -4.91 2.33 -15.60
C GLY A 66 -4.38 3.18 -16.75
N GLU A 67 -3.59 2.58 -17.65
CA GLU A 67 -3.46 3.07 -19.02
C GLU A 67 -4.28 2.15 -19.93
N GLU A 68 -5.43 2.65 -20.37
CA GLU A 68 -5.87 2.47 -21.77
C GLU A 68 -5.25 3.60 -22.61
#